data_AF-A0A923CDN2-F1
#
_entry.id   AF-A0A923CDN2-F1
#
_cell.length_a   1.000
_cell.length_b   1.000
_cell.length_c   1.000
_cell.angle_alpha   90.00
_cell.angle_beta   90.00
_cell.angle_gamma   90.00
#
_symmetry.space_group_name_H-M   'P 1'
#
loop_
_entity.id
_entity.type
_entity.pdbx_description
1 polymer ?
#
loop_
_entity_poly.entity_id
_entity_poly.type
_entity_poly.pdbx_seq_one_letter_code
_entity_poly.pdbx_strand_id
1 'polypeptide(L)' 'MRVMIATDAWRPQINGVVRSLERMAEAAPDFGVTARMLTPEGFRQIGLPSYPDIRIALATQRAIAERIA' A
#
# COMPACT_ATOMS: atom_id res chain seq x y z
N MET A 1 2.94 -10.83 -16.31
CA MET A 1 1.99 -11.24 -15.24
C MET A 1 1.57 -10.00 -14.45
N ARG A 2 0.29 -9.86 -14.04
CA ARG A 2 -0.16 -8.71 -13.23
C ARG A 2 -0.28 -9.14 -11.76
N VAL A 3 0.39 -8.42 -10.87
CA VAL A 3 0.38 -8.71 -9.42
C VAL A 3 -0.04 -7.44 -8.68
N MET A 4 -0.96 -7.60 -7.73
CA MET A 4 -1.36 -6.54 -6.83
C MET A 4 -0.83 -6.83 -5.43
N ILE A 5 -0.27 -5.81 -4.79
CA ILE A 5 0.38 -5.93 -3.50
C ILE A 5 -0.35 -5.01 -2.54
N ALA A 6 -1.15 -5.60 -1.66
CA ALA A 6 -1.85 -4.89 -0.61
C ALA A 6 -0.95 -4.79 0.63
N THR A 7 -0.63 -3.58 1.06
CA THR A 7 0.28 -3.34 2.19
C THR A 7 -0.05 -2.03 2.90
N ASP A 8 0.07 -2.02 4.23
CA ASP A 8 0.03 -0.82 5.07
C ASP A 8 1.41 -0.17 5.24
N ALA A 9 2.48 -0.91 4.91
CA ALA A 9 3.86 -0.43 4.90
C ALA A 9 4.10 0.48 3.70
N TRP A 10 3.65 1.73 3.81
CA TRP A 10 3.78 2.75 2.78
C TRP A 10 4.26 4.10 3.33
N ARG A 11 4.53 5.04 2.43
CA ARG A 11 4.84 6.43 2.76
C ARG A 11 3.73 7.03 3.65
N PRO A 12 4.07 7.89 4.63
CA PRO A 12 5.36 8.59 4.83
C PRO A 12 6.42 7.79 5.59
N GLN A 13 6.14 6.54 6.00
CA GLN A 13 7.13 5.73 6.72
C GLN A 13 8.34 5.44 5.81
N ILE A 14 9.54 5.45 6.39
CA ILE A 14 10.81 5.18 5.69
C ILE A 14 11.53 4.02 6.41
N ASN A 15 10.79 2.94 6.69
CA ASN A 15 11.35 1.74 7.30
C ASN A 15 11.94 0.79 6.24
N GLY A 16 12.62 -0.26 6.69
CA GLY A 16 13.23 -1.26 5.80
C GLY A 16 12.22 -1.97 4.90
N VAL A 17 10.98 -2.17 5.36
CA VAL A 17 9.92 -2.83 4.58
C VAL A 17 9.45 -1.97 3.42
N VAL A 18 9.19 -0.67 3.66
CA VAL A 18 8.78 0.27 2.60
C VAL A 18 9.82 0.29 1.48
N ARG A 19 11.10 0.43 1.84
CA ARG A 19 12.20 0.41 0.84
C ARG A 19 12.26 -0.90 0.07
N SER A 20 12.11 -2.04 0.74
CA SER A 20 12.15 -3.33 0.05
C SER A 20 10.99 -3.49 -0.92
N LEU A 21 9.79 -3.06 -0.55
CA LEU A 21 8.60 -3.11 -1.41
C LEU A 21 8.73 -2.16 -2.60
N GLU A 22 9.24 -0.95 -2.40
CA GLU A 22 9.54 0.00 -3.48
C GLU A 22 10.54 -0.60 -4.47
N ARG A 23 11.67 -1.13 -3.98
CA ARG A 23 12.70 -1.76 -4.84
C ARG A 23 12.17 -2.97 -5.59
N MET A 24 11.35 -3.80 -4.95
CA MET A 24 10.73 -4.94 -5.60
C MET A 24 9.74 -4.47 -6.69
N ALA A 25 8.93 -3.44 -6.44
CA ALA A 25 8.02 -2.89 -7.44
C ALA A 25 8.77 -2.25 -8.62
N GLU A 26 9.87 -1.55 -8.35
CA GLU A 26 10.79 -1.00 -9.36
C GLU A 26 11.43 -2.09 -10.23
N ALA A 27 11.85 -3.21 -9.64
CA ALA A 27 12.49 -4.31 -10.35
C ALA A 27 11.50 -5.25 -11.07
N ALA A 28 10.21 -5.25 -10.69
CA ALA A 28 9.21 -6.17 -11.22
C ALA A 28 9.11 -6.20 -12.78
N PRO A 29 9.20 -5.06 -13.50
CA PRO A 29 9.16 -5.06 -14.97
C PRO A 29 10.26 -5.90 -15.61
N ASP A 30 11.45 -5.96 -15.00
CA ASP A 30 12.60 -6.74 -15.50
C ASP A 30 12.32 -8.26 -15.48
N PHE A 31 11.37 -8.67 -14.64
CA PHE A 31 10.89 -10.06 -14.55
C PHE A 31 9.59 -10.30 -15.34
N GLY A 32 9.15 -9.34 -16.18
CA GLY A 32 7.88 -9.42 -16.90
C GLY A 32 6.66 -9.34 -15.99
N VAL A 33 6.81 -8.75 -14.80
CA VAL A 33 5.75 -8.56 -13.80
C VAL A 33 5.35 -7.09 -13.74
N THR A 34 4.06 -6.84 -13.83
CA THR A 34 3.49 -5.51 -13.55
C THR A 34 2.95 -5.53 -12.12
N ALA A 35 3.69 -4.91 -11.20
CA ALA A 35 3.28 -4.74 -9.81
C ALA A 35 2.43 -3.48 -9.65
N ARG A 36 1.26 -3.59 -9.01
CA ARG A 36 0.41 -2.46 -8.61
C ARG A 36 0.28 -2.46 -7.09
N MET A 37 0.58 -1.35 -6.45
CA MET A 37 0.49 -1.22 -4.99
C MET A 37 -0.91 -0.78 -4.59
N LEU A 38 -1.52 -1.49 -3.64
CA LEU A 38 -2.75 -1.09 -2.95
C LEU A 38 -2.35 -0.69 -1.52
N THR A 39 -2.37 0.61 -1.24
CA THR A 39 -1.78 1.21 -0.04
C THR A 39 -2.80 2.06 0.71
N PRO A 40 -2.50 2.55 1.93
CA PRO A 40 -3.35 3.48 2.67
C PRO A 40 -3.56 4.84 1.99
N GLU A 41 -2.86 5.12 0.91
CA GLU A 41 -2.90 6.40 0.20
C GLU A 41 -4.28 6.66 -0.44
N GLY A 42 -4.79 7.87 -0.23
CA GLY A 42 -6.11 8.29 -0.70
C GLY A 42 -7.29 7.67 0.07
N PHE A 43 -7.05 6.98 1.19
CA PHE A 43 -8.10 6.60 2.15
C PHE A 43 -8.18 7.61 3.30
N ARG A 44 -9.39 7.79 3.87
CA ARG A 44 -9.54 8.50 5.14
C ARG A 44 -8.82 7.72 6.22
N GLN A 45 -8.04 8.39 7.07
CA GLN A 45 -7.27 7.74 8.12
C GLN A 45 -7.68 8.22 9.52
N ILE A 46 -7.69 7.31 10.48
CA ILE A 46 -7.90 7.61 11.91
C ILE A 46 -6.75 7.03 12.73
N GLY A 47 -6.44 7.66 13.86
CA GLY A 47 -5.48 7.12 14.82
C GLY A 47 -6.09 5.97 15.63
N LEU A 48 -5.27 5.01 16.06
CA LEU A 48 -5.72 3.99 17.01
C LEU A 48 -6.09 4.62 18.36
N PRO A 49 -7.07 4.05 19.10
CA PRO A 49 -7.52 4.62 20.38
C PRO A 49 -6.39 4.81 21.40
N SER A 50 -5.48 3.84 21.51
CA SER A 50 -4.34 3.87 22.44
C SER A 50 -3.03 4.29 21.79
N TYR A 51 -2.98 4.40 20.45
CA TYR A 51 -1.77 4.74 19.68
C TYR A 51 -2.12 5.69 18.52
N PRO A 52 -2.45 6.97 18.79
CA PRO A 52 -2.99 7.87 17.76
C PRO A 52 -2.04 8.14 16.57
N ASP A 53 -0.73 7.99 16.79
CA ASP A 53 0.30 8.09 15.77
C ASP A 53 0.27 6.93 14.76
N ILE A 54 -0.28 5.77 15.17
CA ILE A 54 -0.54 4.66 14.26
C ILE A 54 -1.85 4.94 13.54
N ARG A 55 -1.72 5.33 12.27
CA ARG A 55 -2.84 5.67 11.39
C ARG A 55 -3.38 4.42 10.68
N ILE A 56 -4.69 4.23 10.76
CA ILE A 56 -5.42 3.17 10.05
C ILE A 56 -6.23 3.77 8.92
N ALA A 57 -6.08 3.23 7.72
CA ALA A 57 -6.92 3.55 6.58
C ALA A 57 -8.32 2.93 6.73
N LEU A 58 -9.34 3.77 6.62
CA LEU A 58 -10.74 3.38 6.56
C LEU A 58 -11.08 2.98 5.14
N ALA A 59 -10.69 1.77 4.75
CA ALA A 59 -11.00 1.20 3.45
C ALA A 59 -12.43 0.64 3.44
N THR A 60 -13.21 1.01 2.43
CA THR A 60 -14.53 0.42 2.15
C THR A 60 -14.42 -0.50 0.93
N GLN A 61 -15.32 -1.50 0.84
CA GLN A 61 -15.35 -2.41 -0.31
C GLN A 61 -15.47 -1.66 -1.64
N ARG A 62 -16.31 -0.61 -1.70
CA ARG A 62 -16.45 0.24 -2.88
C ARG A 62 -15.14 0.93 -3.26
N ALA A 63 -14.47 1.56 -2.30
CA ALA A 63 -13.22 2.29 -2.56
C ALA A 63 -12.06 1.35 -2.96
N ILE A 64 -12.09 0.11 -2.49
CA ILE A 64 -11.16 -0.95 -2.92
C ILE A 64 -11.49 -1.39 -4.36
N ALA A 65 -12.77 -1.66 -4.67
CA ALA A 65 -13.20 -2.09 -5.99
C ALA A 65 -12.79 -1.10 -7.10
N GLU A 66 -12.94 0.21 -6.84
CA GLU A 66 -12.50 1.29 -7.74
C GLU A 66 -10.99 1.29 -8.01
N ARG A 67 -10.17 0.74 -7.10
CA ARG A 67 -8.70 0.65 -7.24
C ARG A 67 -8.22 -0.67 -7.84
N ILE A 68 -9.05 -1.71 -7.80
CA ILE A 68 -8.76 -3.03 -8.38
C ILE A 68 -9.10 -3.07 -9.87
N ALA A 69 -10.16 -2.35 -10.26
CA ALA A 69 -10.54 -2.15 -11.66
C ALA A 69 -9.39 -1.58 -12.51
#